data_AF-A0A552YZS8-F1
#
_entry.id   AF-A0A552YZS8-F1
#
_cell.length_a   1.000
_cell.length_b   1.000
_cell.length_c   1.000
_cell.angle_alpha   90.00
_cell.angle_beta   90.00
_cell.angle_gamma   90.00
#
_symmetry.space_group_name_H-M   'P 1'
#
loop_
_entity.id
_entity.type
_entity.pdbx_description
1 polymer ?
#
loop_
_entity_poly.entity_id
_entity_poly.type
_entity_poly.pdbx_seq_one_letter_code
_entity_poly.pdbx_strand_id
1 'polypeptide(L)'
;MALFVFPLKSINGSNMYNNDDFRQYFANFISTGILANVPLAGSTAFQVTQTDNPSMNVIVGSGVAWIIGGQVMNTSPLSFQIPAPLTSQSRTDSIVVQWSNSSNNGDIIYKQNSTQVVQTNDVYELQLCKILVPANATNIPQANITDMRADTSVCGFSSPYEAIKTGDLLAQFKSELEANGILFSQWFETIKGQLSEDAAGNLQNEIDNLTSIKADNDKVVHNTGDEDIAGKKNFVDDASFKNITVSGEITQPYISTSFAIGYGLSVTAKRVGNLVTITFKGSNTTQLGSMANPAEKIPLGYRPIEAESVDCLVQGRHLDTYYYFNPDGSISYPGETVPINSYFRGVRSYFTNDPWPVAA
;
A
#
# COMPACT_ATOMS: atom_id res chain seq x y z
N MET A 1 -41.12 27.44 -19.22
CA MET A 1 -41.49 26.02 -19.08
C MET A 1 -40.19 25.24 -18.86
N ALA A 2 -40.11 24.36 -17.86
CA ALA A 2 -38.84 23.73 -17.47
C ALA A 2 -38.49 22.45 -18.28
N LEU A 3 -39.48 21.86 -18.96
CA LEU A 3 -39.32 20.65 -19.76
C LEU A 3 -40.05 20.82 -21.10
N PHE A 4 -39.35 20.55 -22.20
CA PHE A 4 -39.88 20.55 -23.56
C PHE A 4 -39.75 19.13 -24.13
N VAL A 5 -40.87 18.56 -24.62
CA VAL A 5 -40.93 17.18 -25.14
C VAL A 5 -41.51 17.23 -26.56
N PHE A 6 -40.74 16.75 -27.53
CA PHE A 6 -41.11 16.79 -28.95
C PHE A 6 -40.42 15.65 -29.74
N PRO A 7 -41.09 14.99 -30.71
CA PRO A 7 -42.52 15.11 -31.04
C PRO A 7 -43.38 14.21 -30.13
N LEU A 8 -44.56 14.70 -29.75
CA LEU A 8 -45.66 13.91 -29.15
C LEU A 8 -46.57 13.26 -30.22
N LYS A 9 -47.38 12.29 -29.81
CA LYS A 9 -48.46 11.77 -30.66
C LYS A 9 -49.63 12.77 -30.65
N SER A 10 -50.14 13.16 -31.82
CA SER A 10 -51.41 13.90 -31.90
C SER A 10 -52.58 12.97 -31.60
N ILE A 11 -53.43 13.34 -30.63
CA ILE A 11 -54.66 12.64 -30.27
C ILE A 11 -55.82 13.61 -30.52
N ASN A 12 -56.71 13.29 -31.47
CA ASN A 12 -57.87 14.12 -31.82
C ASN A 12 -57.54 15.61 -32.11
N GLY A 13 -56.35 15.90 -32.65
CA GLY A 13 -55.94 17.27 -32.98
C GLY A 13 -55.48 18.14 -31.80
N SER A 14 -55.33 17.57 -30.59
CA SER A 14 -54.94 18.33 -29.39
C SER A 14 -53.46 18.74 -29.33
N ASN A 15 -52.57 18.03 -30.02
CA ASN A 15 -51.13 18.31 -30.07
C ASN A 15 -50.70 18.68 -31.50
N MET A 16 -51.16 19.83 -31.98
CA MET A 16 -50.71 20.39 -33.25
C MET A 16 -49.43 21.21 -33.02
N TYR A 17 -48.40 20.92 -33.80
CA TYR A 17 -47.14 21.66 -33.76
C TYR A 17 -47.24 22.93 -34.57
N ASN A 18 -46.61 23.99 -34.07
CA ASN A 18 -46.41 25.20 -34.83
C ASN A 18 -45.00 25.21 -35.47
N ASN A 19 -44.71 26.26 -36.22
CA ASN A 19 -43.43 26.41 -36.89
C ASN A 19 -42.26 26.51 -35.90
N ASP A 20 -42.47 27.13 -34.74
CA ASP A 20 -41.43 27.32 -33.72
C ASP A 20 -41.04 26.00 -33.04
N ASP A 21 -41.97 25.08 -32.83
CA ASP A 21 -41.69 23.75 -32.26
C ASP A 21 -40.72 22.96 -33.16
N PHE A 22 -40.97 22.94 -34.47
CA PHE A 22 -40.10 22.28 -35.43
C PHE A 22 -38.75 22.99 -35.56
N ARG A 23 -38.73 24.32 -35.58
CA ARG A 23 -37.48 25.08 -35.65
C ARG A 23 -36.61 24.84 -34.43
N GLN A 24 -37.18 24.87 -33.23
CA GLN A 24 -36.44 24.56 -32.00
C GLN A 24 -35.88 23.13 -32.03
N TYR A 25 -36.64 22.17 -32.57
CA TYR A 25 -36.16 20.81 -32.75
C TYR A 25 -34.94 20.76 -33.69
N PHE A 26 -35.02 21.37 -34.88
CA PHE A 26 -33.91 21.43 -35.85
C PHE A 26 -32.69 22.18 -35.32
N ALA A 27 -32.88 23.27 -34.56
CA ALA A 27 -31.81 24.05 -33.96
C ALA A 27 -30.97 23.25 -32.94
N ASN A 28 -31.50 22.15 -32.39
CA ASN A 28 -30.75 21.31 -31.44
C ASN A 28 -29.66 20.47 -32.12
N PHE A 29 -29.75 20.25 -33.43
CA PHE A 29 -28.83 19.37 -34.16
C PHE A 29 -28.30 19.99 -35.45
N ILE A 30 -28.67 21.20 -35.83
CA ILE A 30 -28.08 21.91 -36.98
C ILE A 30 -27.70 23.31 -36.52
N SER A 31 -26.42 23.64 -36.60
CA SER A 31 -25.94 24.97 -36.28
C SER A 31 -26.41 26.01 -37.29
N THR A 32 -26.46 27.27 -36.86
CA THR A 32 -26.76 28.38 -37.77
C THR A 32 -25.60 28.57 -38.75
N GLY A 33 -25.89 28.63 -40.06
CA GLY A 33 -24.88 28.82 -41.10
C GLY A 33 -25.35 28.41 -42.51
N ILE A 34 -24.45 28.53 -43.48
CA ILE A 34 -24.63 28.09 -44.87
C ILE A 34 -24.35 26.59 -44.98
N LEU A 35 -25.18 25.81 -45.69
CA LEU A 35 -24.82 24.42 -45.99
C LEU A 35 -23.84 24.37 -47.16
N ALA A 36 -22.61 23.97 -46.87
CA ALA A 36 -21.58 23.80 -47.89
C ALA A 36 -21.91 22.67 -48.89
N ASN A 37 -22.56 21.60 -48.41
CA ASN A 37 -22.98 20.48 -49.24
C ASN A 37 -24.44 20.12 -48.95
N VAL A 38 -25.27 20.14 -49.99
CA VAL A 38 -26.72 19.97 -49.89
C VAL A 38 -27.24 19.25 -51.13
N PRO A 39 -28.26 18.37 -51.03
CA PRO A 39 -28.88 17.72 -52.18
C PRO A 39 -29.80 18.67 -52.97
N LEU A 40 -29.27 19.84 -53.35
CA LEU A 40 -29.89 20.79 -54.27
C LEU A 40 -29.05 20.83 -55.54
N ALA A 41 -29.64 20.47 -56.68
CA ALA A 41 -28.93 20.39 -57.94
C ALA A 41 -28.25 21.73 -58.31
N GLY A 42 -26.95 21.68 -58.62
CA GLY A 42 -26.18 22.87 -58.98
C GLY A 42 -25.95 23.86 -57.83
N SER A 43 -26.19 23.47 -56.57
CA SER A 43 -25.90 24.32 -55.40
C SER A 43 -24.46 24.81 -55.40
N THR A 44 -24.29 26.10 -55.21
CA THR A 44 -22.99 26.76 -55.01
C THR A 44 -22.89 27.32 -53.59
N ALA A 45 -23.77 26.87 -52.69
CA ALA A 45 -23.86 27.32 -51.31
C ALA A 45 -23.98 28.85 -51.19
N PHE A 46 -24.86 29.47 -51.99
CA PHE A 46 -25.06 30.92 -52.05
C PHE A 46 -23.80 31.72 -52.43
N GLN A 47 -22.88 31.14 -53.22
CA GLN A 47 -21.71 31.89 -53.68
C GLN A 47 -22.14 33.13 -54.47
N VAL A 48 -21.53 34.28 -54.15
CA VAL A 48 -21.76 35.51 -54.90
C VAL A 48 -20.64 35.68 -55.94
N THR A 49 -21.03 35.83 -57.20
CA THR A 49 -20.10 35.99 -58.33
C THR A 49 -20.44 37.21 -59.17
N GLN A 50 -19.46 37.69 -59.94
CA GLN A 50 -19.72 38.63 -61.03
C GLN A 50 -20.64 37.99 -62.11
N THR A 51 -21.23 38.83 -62.97
CA THR A 51 -21.92 38.36 -64.18
C THR A 51 -20.92 37.95 -65.28
N ASP A 52 -21.28 36.99 -66.13
CA ASP A 52 -20.43 36.50 -67.24
C ASP A 52 -20.01 37.63 -68.19
N ASN A 53 -20.93 38.56 -68.45
CA ASN A 53 -20.64 39.82 -69.12
C ASN A 53 -20.47 40.92 -68.06
N PRO A 54 -19.36 41.68 -68.04
CA PRO A 54 -19.14 42.73 -67.04
C PRO A 54 -20.31 43.73 -66.98
N SER A 55 -20.96 43.83 -65.82
CA SER A 55 -22.11 44.73 -65.61
C SER A 55 -22.19 45.20 -64.15
N MET A 56 -23.09 46.13 -63.86
CA MET A 56 -23.43 46.56 -62.49
C MET A 56 -24.44 45.61 -61.83
N ASN A 57 -24.23 44.30 -61.99
CA ASN A 57 -24.99 43.25 -61.33
C ASN A 57 -24.04 42.22 -60.73
N VAL A 58 -24.51 41.53 -59.70
CA VAL A 58 -23.87 40.34 -59.15
C VAL A 58 -24.88 39.21 -59.08
N ILE A 59 -24.40 37.97 -59.10
CA ILE A 59 -25.23 36.77 -59.07
C ILE A 59 -25.00 36.09 -57.73
N VAL A 60 -26.09 35.82 -56.99
CA VAL A 60 -26.09 34.93 -55.83
C VAL A 60 -26.53 33.55 -56.32
N GLY A 61 -25.64 32.57 -56.25
CA GLY A 61 -25.94 31.21 -56.69
C GLY A 61 -26.98 30.51 -55.80
N SER A 62 -27.43 29.34 -56.26
CA SER A 62 -28.31 28.49 -55.46
C SER A 62 -27.61 28.00 -54.18
N GLY A 63 -28.39 27.80 -53.12
CA GLY A 63 -27.85 27.48 -51.80
C GLY A 63 -28.92 27.31 -50.74
N VAL A 64 -28.49 26.82 -49.57
CA VAL A 64 -29.35 26.65 -48.40
C VAL A 64 -28.62 27.21 -47.17
N ALA A 65 -29.37 27.87 -46.30
CA ALA A 65 -28.91 28.40 -45.02
C ALA A 65 -29.86 27.90 -43.94
N TRP A 66 -29.29 27.42 -42.84
CA TRP A 66 -30.02 27.16 -41.61
C TRP A 66 -29.79 28.33 -40.66
N ILE A 67 -30.86 28.94 -40.19
CA ILE A 67 -30.81 30.09 -39.28
C ILE A 67 -31.77 29.80 -38.13
N ILE A 68 -31.21 29.45 -36.97
CA ILE A 68 -31.94 29.14 -35.73
C ILE A 68 -33.08 28.13 -36.04
N GLY A 69 -32.70 27.01 -36.67
CA GLY A 69 -33.62 25.93 -37.04
C GLY A 69 -34.62 26.25 -38.17
N GLY A 70 -34.65 27.48 -38.69
CA GLY A 70 -35.36 27.84 -39.92
C GLY A 70 -34.48 27.65 -41.17
N GLN A 71 -35.10 27.39 -42.32
CA GLN A 71 -34.39 27.19 -43.58
C GLN A 71 -34.66 28.34 -44.57
N VAL A 72 -33.61 28.87 -45.17
CA VAL A 72 -33.69 29.75 -46.35
C VAL A 72 -33.04 29.04 -47.52
N MET A 73 -33.78 28.84 -48.61
CA MET A 73 -33.31 28.12 -49.80
C MET A 73 -33.49 28.97 -51.04
N ASN A 74 -32.39 29.17 -51.77
CA ASN A 74 -32.42 29.72 -53.11
C ASN A 74 -32.18 28.59 -54.12
N THR A 75 -33.17 28.31 -54.96
CA THR A 75 -33.19 27.15 -55.86
C THR A 75 -32.52 27.42 -57.20
N SER A 76 -32.29 28.68 -57.57
CA SER A 76 -31.65 29.09 -58.83
C SER A 76 -30.82 30.38 -58.67
N PRO A 77 -29.89 30.70 -59.58
CA PRO A 77 -29.11 31.93 -59.48
C PRO A 77 -29.99 33.18 -59.47
N LEU A 78 -29.77 34.06 -58.48
CA LEU A 78 -30.53 35.30 -58.28
C LEU A 78 -29.63 36.51 -58.60
N SER A 79 -30.08 37.36 -59.53
CA SER A 79 -29.34 38.57 -59.93
C SER A 79 -29.72 39.76 -59.05
N PHE A 80 -28.71 40.47 -58.55
CA PHE A 80 -28.87 41.71 -57.80
C PHE A 80 -28.27 42.88 -58.57
N GLN A 81 -29.10 43.88 -58.85
CA GLN A 81 -28.64 45.13 -59.44
C GLN A 81 -27.95 45.98 -58.38
N ILE A 82 -26.71 46.36 -58.66
CA ILE A 82 -25.95 47.26 -57.83
C ILE A 82 -26.32 48.69 -58.22
N PRO A 83 -26.84 49.52 -57.30
CA PRO A 83 -27.16 50.92 -57.57
C PRO A 83 -25.94 51.69 -58.08
N ALA A 84 -26.18 52.81 -58.78
CA ALA A 84 -25.13 53.62 -59.38
C ALA A 84 -23.98 53.93 -58.38
N PRO A 85 -22.71 53.87 -58.84
CA PRO A 85 -21.57 54.19 -58.00
C PRO A 85 -21.59 55.68 -57.63
N LEU A 86 -20.88 56.03 -56.54
CA LEU A 86 -20.61 57.44 -56.25
C LEU A 86 -19.53 57.95 -57.21
N THR A 87 -19.51 59.25 -57.47
CA THR A 87 -18.57 59.86 -58.42
C THR A 87 -17.19 60.15 -57.81
N SER A 88 -17.12 60.29 -56.48
CA SER A 88 -15.93 60.78 -55.77
C SER A 88 -15.33 59.80 -54.75
N GLN A 89 -16.08 58.78 -54.31
CA GLN A 89 -15.63 57.85 -53.27
C GLN A 89 -16.05 56.42 -53.59
N SER A 90 -15.24 55.45 -53.20
CA SER A 90 -15.66 54.06 -53.17
C SER A 90 -16.58 53.81 -51.97
N ARG A 91 -17.44 52.79 -52.08
CA ARG A 91 -18.23 52.28 -50.96
C ARG A 91 -18.16 50.76 -50.90
N THR A 92 -18.52 50.21 -49.74
CA THR A 92 -18.62 48.76 -49.57
C THR A 92 -20.06 48.39 -49.27
N ASP A 93 -20.64 47.62 -50.17
CA ASP A 93 -21.97 47.06 -50.04
C ASP A 93 -21.87 45.62 -49.53
N SER A 94 -22.99 45.00 -49.18
CA SER A 94 -23.03 43.63 -48.72
C SER A 94 -24.27 42.90 -49.21
N ILE A 95 -24.17 41.59 -49.38
CA ILE A 95 -25.33 40.72 -49.53
C ILE A 95 -25.39 39.80 -48.31
N VAL A 96 -26.56 39.71 -47.71
CA VAL A 96 -26.84 38.85 -46.55
C VAL A 96 -27.99 37.91 -46.87
N VAL A 97 -27.98 36.71 -46.28
CA VAL A 97 -29.20 35.91 -46.15
C VAL A 97 -29.81 36.20 -44.78
N GLN A 98 -31.08 36.54 -44.76
CA GLN A 98 -31.82 36.96 -43.58
C GLN A 98 -32.91 35.95 -43.24
N TRP A 99 -33.14 35.74 -41.95
CA TRP A 99 -34.36 35.20 -41.40
C TRP A 99 -35.03 36.23 -40.49
N SER A 100 -36.35 36.36 -40.59
CA SER A 100 -37.18 37.19 -39.72
C SER A 100 -38.26 36.35 -39.05
N ASN A 101 -38.26 36.32 -37.73
CA ASN A 101 -39.26 35.63 -36.91
C ASN A 101 -40.63 36.31 -37.02
N SER A 102 -40.68 37.64 -36.98
CA SER A 102 -41.93 38.40 -37.09
C SER A 102 -42.69 38.14 -38.39
N SER A 103 -41.99 37.97 -39.52
CA SER A 103 -42.63 37.62 -40.80
C SER A 103 -42.64 36.12 -41.09
N ASN A 104 -42.04 35.31 -40.22
CA ASN A 104 -41.81 33.87 -40.42
C ASN A 104 -41.32 33.56 -41.86
N ASN A 105 -40.33 34.32 -42.31
CA ASN A 105 -39.83 34.25 -43.68
C ASN A 105 -38.33 34.53 -43.73
N GLY A 106 -37.67 34.02 -44.76
CA GLY A 106 -36.29 34.34 -45.07
C GLY A 106 -36.15 34.96 -46.45
N ASP A 107 -35.11 35.78 -46.63
CA ASP A 107 -34.84 36.49 -47.88
C ASP A 107 -33.33 36.70 -48.08
N ILE A 108 -32.90 37.02 -49.30
CA ILE A 108 -31.55 37.49 -49.61
C ILE A 108 -31.61 38.99 -49.80
N ILE A 109 -30.89 39.74 -48.96
CA ILE A 109 -30.97 41.19 -48.89
C ILE A 109 -29.66 41.81 -49.34
N TYR A 110 -29.76 42.74 -50.28
CA TYR A 110 -28.68 43.63 -50.64
C TYR A 110 -28.66 44.87 -49.72
N LYS A 111 -27.49 45.18 -49.18
CA LYS A 111 -27.24 46.30 -48.27
C LYS A 111 -26.26 47.28 -48.90
N GLN A 112 -26.77 48.45 -49.29
CA GLN A 112 -25.96 49.52 -49.85
C GLN A 112 -25.18 50.25 -48.75
N ASN A 113 -23.89 50.46 -48.97
CA ASN A 113 -22.98 51.19 -48.08
C ASN A 113 -23.03 50.70 -46.62
N SER A 114 -23.27 49.40 -46.41
CA SER A 114 -23.33 48.80 -45.08
C SER A 114 -22.88 47.35 -45.13
N THR A 115 -22.02 46.99 -44.19
CA THR A 115 -21.54 45.63 -43.95
C THR A 115 -22.02 45.08 -42.61
N GLN A 116 -22.88 45.82 -41.90
CA GLN A 116 -23.41 45.41 -40.60
C GLN A 116 -24.45 44.30 -40.77
N VAL A 117 -24.26 43.23 -40.01
CA VAL A 117 -25.24 42.15 -39.86
C VAL A 117 -26.10 42.39 -38.62
N VAL A 118 -27.37 42.05 -38.72
CA VAL A 118 -28.32 42.03 -37.60
C VAL A 118 -28.43 40.60 -37.11
N GLN A 119 -28.01 40.33 -35.89
CA GLN A 119 -28.05 39.00 -35.25
C GLN A 119 -28.80 39.10 -33.93
N THR A 120 -30.09 39.37 -34.03
CA THR A 120 -30.99 39.53 -32.88
C THR A 120 -31.94 38.35 -32.78
N ASN A 121 -32.78 38.33 -31.73
CA ASN A 121 -33.80 37.29 -31.57
C ASN A 121 -34.95 37.39 -32.57
N ASP A 122 -35.13 38.51 -33.27
CA ASP A 122 -36.20 38.67 -34.28
C ASP A 122 -35.66 38.52 -35.70
N VAL A 123 -34.65 39.33 -36.03
CA VAL A 123 -33.97 39.30 -37.33
C VAL A 123 -32.56 38.76 -37.14
N TYR A 124 -32.21 37.76 -37.94
CA TYR A 124 -30.88 37.15 -37.95
C TYR A 124 -30.33 37.05 -39.37
N GLU A 125 -29.11 37.53 -39.57
CA GLU A 125 -28.47 37.65 -40.88
C GLU A 125 -27.10 36.98 -40.90
N LEU A 126 -26.81 36.36 -42.04
CA LEU A 126 -25.51 35.83 -42.39
C LEU A 126 -24.97 36.55 -43.62
N GLN A 127 -23.81 37.19 -43.50
CA GLN A 127 -23.17 37.91 -44.60
C GLN A 127 -22.54 36.94 -45.61
N LEU A 128 -23.06 36.94 -46.83
CA LEU A 128 -22.54 36.11 -47.91
C LEU A 128 -21.28 36.73 -48.52
N CYS A 129 -21.27 38.04 -48.73
CA CYS A 129 -20.12 38.75 -49.27
C CYS A 129 -20.08 40.24 -48.88
N LYS A 130 -18.92 40.84 -49.11
CA LYS A 130 -18.73 42.29 -49.23
C LYS A 130 -18.42 42.62 -50.69
N ILE A 131 -18.98 43.72 -51.18
CA ILE A 131 -18.82 44.18 -52.55
C ILE A 131 -18.18 45.57 -52.52
N LEU A 132 -16.94 45.67 -52.99
CA LEU A 132 -16.30 46.96 -53.22
C LEU A 132 -16.89 47.58 -54.50
N VAL A 133 -17.50 48.75 -54.37
CA VAL A 133 -17.97 49.56 -55.51
C VAL A 133 -17.05 50.78 -55.62
N PRO A 134 -16.08 50.77 -56.55
CA PRO A 134 -15.21 51.92 -56.79
C PRO A 134 -15.98 53.15 -57.27
N ALA A 135 -15.40 54.32 -57.09
CA ALA A 135 -15.92 55.53 -57.70
C ALA A 135 -15.99 55.38 -59.24
N ASN A 136 -17.11 55.81 -59.85
CA ASN A 136 -17.34 55.72 -61.29
C ASN A 136 -17.28 54.30 -61.89
N ALA A 137 -17.47 53.25 -61.09
CA ALA A 137 -17.47 51.87 -61.58
C ALA A 137 -18.54 51.62 -62.67
N THR A 138 -18.15 50.95 -63.76
CA THR A 138 -19.08 50.54 -64.84
C THR A 138 -19.44 49.06 -64.77
N ASN A 139 -18.74 48.29 -63.94
CA ASN A 139 -19.01 46.89 -63.64
C ASN A 139 -18.44 46.52 -62.26
N ILE A 140 -18.85 45.35 -61.75
CA ILE A 140 -18.30 44.75 -60.53
C ILE A 140 -17.51 43.50 -60.91
N PRO A 141 -16.16 43.56 -60.95
CA PRO A 141 -15.35 42.39 -61.22
C PRO A 141 -15.30 41.45 -60.00
N GLN A 142 -14.98 40.17 -60.22
CA GLN A 142 -14.89 39.18 -59.14
C GLN A 142 -13.91 39.59 -58.03
N ALA A 143 -12.82 40.30 -58.38
CA ALA A 143 -11.85 40.82 -57.41
C ALA A 143 -12.44 41.80 -56.39
N ASN A 144 -13.59 42.41 -56.71
CA ASN A 144 -14.30 43.32 -55.82
C ASN A 144 -15.31 42.61 -54.92
N ILE A 145 -15.50 41.30 -55.08
CA ILE A 145 -16.43 40.50 -54.28
C ILE A 145 -15.59 39.68 -53.30
N THR A 146 -15.62 40.06 -52.03
CA THR A 146 -14.98 39.30 -50.96
C THR A 146 -16.00 38.33 -50.36
N ASP A 147 -15.76 37.04 -50.51
CA ASP A 147 -16.58 35.97 -49.92
C ASP A 147 -16.44 35.99 -48.39
N MET A 148 -17.58 35.95 -47.69
CA MET A 148 -17.65 36.01 -46.23
C MET A 148 -18.22 34.72 -45.63
N ARG A 149 -18.57 33.71 -46.46
CA ARG A 149 -19.28 32.50 -46.00
C ARG A 149 -18.48 31.66 -45.01
N ALA A 150 -17.15 31.70 -45.10
CA ALA A 150 -16.24 31.02 -44.18
C ALA A 150 -15.95 31.82 -42.89
N ASP A 151 -16.34 33.10 -42.82
CA ASP A 151 -16.12 33.95 -41.66
C ASP A 151 -17.21 33.70 -40.61
N THR A 152 -16.83 33.02 -39.52
CA THR A 152 -17.75 32.63 -38.45
C THR A 152 -18.24 33.80 -37.59
N SER A 153 -17.68 35.01 -37.75
CA SER A 153 -18.11 36.19 -37.00
C SER A 153 -19.35 36.87 -37.61
N VAL A 154 -19.57 36.71 -38.92
CA VAL A 154 -20.67 37.36 -39.66
C VAL A 154 -21.48 36.37 -40.49
N CYS A 155 -21.01 35.13 -40.65
CA CYS A 155 -21.62 34.05 -41.38
C CYS A 155 -21.21 32.71 -40.76
N GLY A 156 -20.67 31.78 -41.56
CA GLY A 156 -20.21 30.45 -41.13
C GLY A 156 -20.92 29.34 -41.87
N PHE A 157 -20.28 28.18 -41.97
CA PHE A 157 -20.91 26.97 -42.50
C PHE A 157 -21.63 26.20 -41.40
N SER A 158 -22.85 25.78 -41.71
CA SER A 158 -23.67 24.96 -40.83
C SER A 158 -23.11 23.55 -40.73
N SER A 159 -23.20 22.95 -39.54
CA SER A 159 -22.81 21.59 -39.23
C SER A 159 -23.92 20.88 -38.42
N PRO A 160 -24.16 19.59 -38.64
CA PRO A 160 -25.08 18.80 -37.82
C PRO A 160 -24.56 18.50 -36.39
N TYR A 161 -23.32 18.87 -36.10
CA TYR A 161 -22.73 18.74 -34.77
C TYR A 161 -21.95 20.01 -34.49
N GLU A 162 -22.57 20.95 -33.79
CA GLU A 162 -21.80 22.00 -33.11
C GLU A 162 -21.27 21.41 -31.81
N ALA A 163 -19.97 21.53 -31.60
CA ALA A 163 -19.18 20.83 -30.59
C ALA A 163 -19.92 20.61 -29.26
N ILE A 164 -19.87 19.37 -28.75
CA ILE A 164 -20.26 19.02 -27.38
C ILE A 164 -19.63 20.09 -26.47
N LYS A 165 -20.45 20.80 -25.70
CA LYS A 165 -19.96 21.71 -24.65
C LYS A 165 -19.28 20.86 -23.56
N THR A 166 -18.04 20.48 -23.80
CA THR A 166 -17.20 19.72 -22.87
C THR A 166 -16.66 20.58 -21.75
N GLY A 167 -16.99 21.89 -21.71
CA GLY A 167 -16.47 22.84 -20.72
C GLY A 167 -16.61 22.35 -19.28
N ASP A 168 -17.77 21.82 -18.91
CA ASP A 168 -18.03 21.34 -17.54
C ASP A 168 -17.32 20.02 -17.26
N LEU A 169 -17.24 19.13 -18.25
CA LEU A 169 -16.53 17.85 -18.12
C LEU A 169 -15.01 18.06 -18.05
N LEU A 170 -14.47 18.97 -18.87
CA LEU A 170 -13.05 19.31 -18.91
C LEU A 170 -12.61 20.05 -17.64
N ALA A 171 -13.47 20.91 -17.08
CA ALA A 171 -13.21 21.56 -15.80
C ALA A 171 -13.18 20.55 -14.64
N GLN A 172 -14.13 19.59 -14.61
CA GLN A 172 -14.11 18.50 -13.63
C GLN A 172 -12.85 17.62 -13.79
N PHE A 173 -12.52 17.21 -15.02
CA PHE A 173 -11.32 16.42 -15.29
C PHE A 173 -10.02 17.16 -14.91
N LYS A 174 -9.91 18.48 -15.17
CA LYS A 174 -8.76 19.28 -14.75
C LYS A 174 -8.68 19.40 -13.23
N SER A 175 -9.80 19.67 -12.57
CA SER A 175 -9.85 19.79 -11.11
C SER A 175 -9.46 18.48 -10.42
N GLU A 176 -9.89 17.33 -10.92
CA GLU A 176 -9.49 16.02 -10.38
C GLU A 176 -8.03 15.69 -10.68
N LEU A 177 -7.53 16.03 -11.88
CA LEU A 177 -6.13 15.82 -12.23
C LEU A 177 -5.18 16.66 -11.37
N GLU A 178 -5.52 17.92 -11.11
CA GLU A 178 -4.76 18.82 -10.23
C GLU A 178 -4.78 18.33 -8.77
N ALA A 179 -5.96 17.93 -8.25
CA ALA A 179 -6.08 17.38 -6.89
C ALA A 179 -5.25 16.10 -6.71
N ASN A 180 -5.31 15.18 -7.67
CA ASN A 180 -4.53 13.95 -7.65
C ASN A 180 -3.03 14.21 -7.83
N GLY A 181 -2.64 15.22 -8.62
CA GLY A 181 -1.25 15.67 -8.75
C GLY A 181 -0.67 16.17 -7.42
N ILE A 182 -1.43 16.95 -6.64
CA ILE A 182 -1.01 17.44 -5.33
C ILE A 182 -0.80 16.28 -4.33
N LEU A 183 -1.74 15.33 -4.29
CA LEU A 183 -1.63 14.13 -3.44
C LEU A 183 -0.40 13.29 -3.78
N PHE A 184 -0.13 13.09 -5.08
CA PHE A 184 1.05 12.36 -5.54
C PHE A 184 2.34 13.08 -5.16
N SER A 185 2.45 14.40 -5.39
CA SER A 185 3.65 15.17 -5.03
C SER A 185 3.92 15.19 -3.53
N GLN A 186 2.88 15.29 -2.69
CA GLN A 186 3.05 15.22 -1.23
C GLN A 186 3.52 13.85 -0.76
N TRP A 187 2.93 12.78 -1.29
CA TRP A 187 3.39 11.43 -1.02
C TRP A 187 4.83 11.23 -1.49
N PHE A 188 5.15 11.69 -2.71
CA PHE A 188 6.47 11.56 -3.30
C PHE A 188 7.55 12.29 -2.49
N GLU A 189 7.33 13.54 -2.07
CA GLU A 189 8.29 14.28 -1.24
C GLU A 189 8.44 13.66 0.16
N THR A 190 7.38 13.07 0.72
CA THR A 190 7.46 12.34 2.00
C THR A 190 8.35 11.10 1.87
N ILE A 191 8.13 10.28 0.84
CA ILE A 191 8.92 9.09 0.58
C ILE A 191 10.36 9.44 0.19
N LYS A 192 10.53 10.49 -0.61
CA LYS A 192 11.84 11.01 -1.00
C LYS A 192 12.61 11.49 0.22
N GLY A 193 12.02 12.28 1.12
CA GLY A 193 12.66 12.69 2.38
C GLY A 193 13.09 11.52 3.27
N GLN A 194 12.36 10.39 3.22
CA GLN A 194 12.75 9.16 3.92
C GLN A 194 13.91 8.41 3.24
N LEU A 195 14.07 8.55 1.92
CA LEU A 195 14.99 7.73 1.12
C LEU A 195 16.20 8.48 0.54
N SER A 196 16.17 9.81 0.42
CA SER A 196 17.06 10.52 -0.51
C SER A 196 18.24 11.25 0.11
N GLU A 197 18.22 11.62 1.39
CA GLU A 197 19.34 12.39 1.96
C GLU A 197 20.40 11.52 2.62
N ASP A 198 20.02 10.43 3.30
CA ASP A 198 21.02 9.51 3.85
C ASP A 198 20.45 8.11 4.16
N ALA A 199 19.60 7.55 3.30
CA ALA A 199 19.06 6.21 3.56
C ALA A 199 20.18 5.16 3.68
N ALA A 200 21.23 5.31 2.88
CA ALA A 200 22.43 4.49 2.97
C ALA A 200 23.21 4.72 4.28
N GLY A 201 23.39 5.96 4.73
CA GLY A 201 24.09 6.24 6.00
C GLY A 201 23.25 5.94 7.23
N ASN A 202 21.92 6.08 7.18
CA ASN A 202 21.02 5.61 8.24
C ASN A 202 21.09 4.08 8.39
N LEU A 203 21.04 3.35 7.28
CA LEU A 203 21.25 1.90 7.28
C LEU A 203 22.66 1.53 7.75
N GLN A 204 23.69 2.29 7.34
CA GLN A 204 25.06 2.09 7.82
C GLN A 204 25.16 2.34 9.33
N ASN A 205 24.52 3.37 9.87
CA ASN A 205 24.48 3.66 11.30
C ASN A 205 23.79 2.53 12.09
N GLU A 206 22.70 1.95 11.56
CA GLU A 206 22.05 0.78 12.16
C GLU A 206 22.95 -0.47 12.12
N ILE A 207 23.65 -0.70 11.00
CA ILE A 207 24.62 -1.80 10.85
C ILE A 207 25.82 -1.62 11.77
N ASP A 208 26.34 -0.41 11.90
CA ASP A 208 27.46 -0.09 12.77
C ASP A 208 27.05 -0.26 14.23
N ASN A 209 25.84 0.14 14.62
CA ASN A 209 25.30 -0.14 15.95
C ASN A 209 25.18 -1.64 16.22
N LEU A 210 24.67 -2.44 15.28
CA LEU A 210 24.55 -3.89 15.44
C LEU A 210 25.92 -4.59 15.46
N THR A 211 26.86 -4.14 14.64
CA THR A 211 28.23 -4.65 14.59
C THR A 211 28.99 -4.27 15.86
N SER A 212 28.76 -3.06 16.37
CA SER A 212 29.25 -2.61 17.67
C SER A 212 28.65 -3.44 18.80
N ILE A 213 27.35 -3.78 18.79
CA ILE A 213 26.74 -4.68 19.82
C ILE A 213 27.35 -6.09 19.76
N LYS A 214 27.69 -6.60 18.57
CA LYS A 214 28.41 -7.88 18.42
C LYS A 214 29.89 -7.79 18.81
N ALA A 215 30.44 -6.58 18.93
CA ALA A 215 31.81 -6.33 19.36
C ALA A 215 31.89 -5.81 20.82
N ASP A 216 30.77 -5.36 21.38
CA ASP A 216 30.64 -4.88 22.76
C ASP A 216 30.54 -6.10 23.67
N ASN A 217 31.66 -6.39 24.33
CA ASN A 217 31.83 -7.50 25.27
C ASN A 217 30.88 -7.46 26.49
N ASP A 218 30.08 -6.41 26.65
CA ASP A 218 29.33 -6.17 27.89
C ASP A 218 27.95 -6.85 27.94
N LYS A 219 27.43 -7.36 26.82
CA LYS A 219 26.05 -7.90 26.76
C LYS A 219 25.90 -9.29 26.15
N VAL A 220 26.95 -9.83 25.54
CA VAL A 220 26.94 -11.13 24.86
C VAL A 220 28.12 -11.94 25.38
N VAL A 221 27.92 -13.24 25.59
CA VAL A 221 28.98 -14.19 25.93
C VAL A 221 29.53 -14.78 24.64
N HIS A 222 30.84 -14.75 24.47
CA HIS A 222 31.54 -15.19 23.27
C HIS A 222 32.09 -16.62 23.42
N ASN A 223 32.47 -17.21 22.29
CA ASN A 223 33.10 -18.54 22.26
C ASN A 223 34.61 -18.50 22.56
N THR A 224 35.19 -17.31 22.70
CA THR A 224 36.62 -17.06 22.92
C THR A 224 36.82 -15.77 23.70
N GLY A 225 37.97 -15.62 24.35
CA GLY A 225 38.31 -14.42 25.12
C GLY A 225 38.00 -14.58 26.60
N ASP A 226 38.57 -13.69 27.40
CA ASP A 226 38.31 -13.63 28.84
C ASP A 226 37.11 -12.69 29.07
N GLU A 227 36.07 -13.18 29.75
CA GLU A 227 34.80 -12.46 29.92
C GLU A 227 34.31 -12.53 31.38
N ASP A 228 33.81 -11.40 31.89
CA ASP A 228 33.16 -11.31 33.19
C ASP A 228 31.63 -11.38 33.03
N ILE A 229 31.02 -12.48 33.48
CA ILE A 229 29.59 -12.73 33.27
C ILE A 229 28.81 -12.58 34.59
N ALA A 230 28.09 -11.46 34.74
CA ALA A 230 27.27 -11.19 35.93
C ALA A 230 25.86 -11.82 35.90
N GLY A 231 25.24 -11.96 37.07
CA GLY A 231 23.87 -12.44 37.25
C GLY A 231 23.73 -13.97 37.38
N LYS A 232 22.54 -14.43 37.80
CA LYS A 232 22.26 -15.86 37.98
C LYS A 232 22.27 -16.59 36.62
N LYS A 233 23.13 -17.60 36.49
CA LYS A 233 23.19 -18.49 35.31
C LYS A 233 22.56 -19.83 35.64
N ASN A 234 21.52 -20.20 34.90
CA ASN A 234 20.85 -21.50 35.03
C ASN A 234 21.20 -22.34 33.79
N PHE A 235 22.08 -23.32 33.96
CA PHE A 235 22.31 -24.37 32.96
C PHE A 235 21.26 -25.47 33.23
N VAL A 236 20.33 -25.66 32.29
CA VAL A 236 19.21 -26.61 32.45
C VAL A 236 19.60 -28.05 32.14
N ASP A 237 20.67 -28.22 31.37
CA ASP A 237 21.26 -29.50 30.97
C ASP A 237 22.70 -29.63 31.49
N ASP A 238 23.36 -30.75 31.15
CA ASP A 238 24.75 -31.01 31.52
C ASP A 238 25.71 -29.92 31.03
N ALA A 239 26.63 -29.49 31.90
CA ALA A 239 27.66 -28.50 31.59
C ALA A 239 29.06 -29.09 31.79
N SER A 240 29.96 -28.84 30.84
CA SER A 240 31.36 -29.26 30.92
C SER A 240 32.28 -28.06 31.00
N PHE A 241 33.28 -28.13 31.88
CA PHE A 241 34.24 -27.07 32.13
C PHE A 241 35.65 -27.68 32.15
N LYS A 242 36.62 -26.98 31.55
CA LYS A 242 38.03 -27.43 31.57
C LYS A 242 38.61 -27.35 32.99
N ASN A 243 38.41 -26.21 33.64
CA ASN A 243 38.81 -25.94 35.02
C ASN A 243 37.67 -25.18 35.72
N ILE A 244 37.48 -25.40 37.01
CA ILE A 244 36.51 -24.66 37.84
C ILE A 244 37.26 -24.11 39.06
N THR A 245 37.13 -22.80 39.30
CA THR A 245 37.58 -22.15 40.54
C THR A 245 36.38 -21.46 41.17
N VAL A 246 36.08 -21.79 42.43
CA VAL A 246 34.94 -21.23 43.16
C VAL A 246 35.48 -20.44 44.35
N SER A 247 35.18 -19.14 44.41
CA SER A 247 35.58 -18.26 45.52
C SER A 247 34.60 -18.31 46.70
N GLY A 248 33.37 -18.73 46.46
CA GLY A 248 32.32 -18.93 47.47
C GLY A 248 32.05 -20.40 47.81
N GLU A 249 30.84 -20.69 48.26
CA GLU A 249 30.42 -22.04 48.65
C GLU A 249 29.98 -22.90 47.45
N ILE A 250 30.28 -24.20 47.51
CA ILE A 250 29.68 -25.21 46.64
C ILE A 250 28.53 -25.87 47.41
N THR A 251 27.29 -25.62 46.98
CA THR A 251 26.10 -26.28 47.54
C THR A 251 25.78 -27.54 46.74
N GLN A 252 25.77 -28.70 47.39
CA GLN A 252 25.36 -29.97 46.79
C GLN A 252 24.20 -30.57 47.57
N PRO A 253 23.26 -31.27 46.91
CA PRO A 253 22.25 -32.03 47.62
C PRO A 253 22.95 -33.05 48.52
N TYR A 254 22.50 -33.14 49.76
CA TYR A 254 22.92 -34.19 50.68
C TYR A 254 21.70 -34.82 51.33
N ILE A 255 21.84 -36.10 51.66
CA ILE A 255 20.83 -36.86 52.39
C ILE A 255 21.53 -37.74 53.41
N SER A 256 20.87 -38.01 54.54
CA SER A 256 21.44 -38.84 55.59
C SER A 256 20.40 -39.78 56.18
N THR A 257 20.84 -40.98 56.54
CA THR A 257 20.03 -41.98 57.24
C THR A 257 20.88 -42.72 58.26
N SER A 258 20.25 -43.37 59.24
CA SER A 258 20.94 -44.29 60.15
C SER A 258 20.38 -45.69 59.98
N PHE A 259 21.26 -46.69 60.01
CA PHE A 259 20.87 -48.10 59.92
C PHE A 259 21.72 -48.97 60.84
N ALA A 260 21.13 -50.09 61.26
CA ALA A 260 21.80 -51.06 62.12
C ALA A 260 22.83 -51.87 61.32
N ILE A 261 23.93 -52.23 61.97
CA ILE A 261 25.01 -53.06 61.39
C ILE A 261 25.22 -54.36 62.19
N GLY A 262 24.20 -54.76 62.96
CA GLY A 262 24.22 -55.94 63.80
C GLY A 262 24.77 -55.71 65.21
N TYR A 263 24.49 -56.68 66.09
CA TYR A 263 25.04 -56.77 67.44
C TYR A 263 24.81 -55.51 68.31
N GLY A 264 23.71 -54.79 68.04
CA GLY A 264 23.34 -53.56 68.74
C GLY A 264 24.03 -52.29 68.24
N LEU A 265 24.80 -52.38 67.16
CA LEU A 265 25.50 -51.25 66.56
C LEU A 265 24.68 -50.62 65.44
N SER A 266 24.89 -49.33 65.24
CA SER A 266 24.30 -48.58 64.14
C SER A 266 25.29 -47.56 63.62
N VAL A 267 25.12 -47.18 62.37
CA VAL A 267 25.91 -46.15 61.72
C VAL A 267 25.00 -45.10 61.11
N THR A 268 25.52 -43.89 60.96
CA THR A 268 24.90 -42.84 60.16
C THR A 268 25.62 -42.77 58.82
N ALA A 269 24.89 -42.93 57.73
CA ALA A 269 25.35 -42.66 56.38
C ALA A 269 24.93 -41.26 55.95
N LYS A 270 25.87 -40.50 55.38
CA LYS A 270 25.62 -39.22 54.72
C LYS A 270 26.08 -39.32 53.28
N ARG A 271 25.20 -39.07 52.32
CA ARG A 271 25.53 -39.06 50.89
C ARG A 271 25.58 -37.62 50.36
N VAL A 272 26.65 -37.30 49.65
CA VAL A 272 26.84 -36.05 48.90
C VAL A 272 27.32 -36.43 47.50
N GLY A 273 26.50 -36.22 46.47
CA GLY A 273 26.77 -36.79 45.14
C GLY A 273 26.92 -38.32 45.21
N ASN A 274 28.02 -38.85 44.69
CA ASN A 274 28.33 -40.29 44.75
C ASN A 274 29.19 -40.68 45.95
N LEU A 275 29.58 -39.74 46.82
CA LEU A 275 30.35 -40.03 48.02
C LEU A 275 29.40 -40.31 49.19
N VAL A 276 29.57 -41.47 49.82
CA VAL A 276 28.90 -41.84 51.06
C VAL A 276 29.92 -41.82 52.18
N THR A 277 29.58 -41.15 53.28
CA THR A 277 30.36 -41.14 54.52
C THR A 277 29.59 -41.87 55.61
N ILE A 278 30.20 -42.90 56.18
CA ILE A 278 29.72 -43.67 57.32
C ILE A 278 30.35 -43.14 58.60
N THR A 279 29.52 -42.90 59.61
CA THR A 279 29.94 -42.52 60.96
C THR A 279 29.46 -43.55 61.98
N PHE A 280 30.40 -44.17 62.70
CA PHE A 280 30.08 -45.07 63.81
C PHE A 280 29.77 -44.30 65.09
N LYS A 281 28.72 -44.70 65.79
CA LYS A 281 28.34 -44.14 67.09
C LYS A 281 27.78 -45.22 68.01
N GLY A 282 27.92 -45.00 69.30
CA GLY A 282 27.36 -45.88 70.33
C GLY A 282 28.30 -47.00 70.75
N SER A 283 27.71 -48.06 71.30
CA SER A 283 28.37 -49.26 71.81
C SER A 283 27.56 -50.49 71.43
N ASN A 284 28.23 -51.63 71.26
CA ASN A 284 27.54 -52.88 70.97
C ASN A 284 26.79 -53.38 72.22
N THR A 285 25.58 -53.91 72.02
CA THR A 285 24.77 -54.53 73.09
C THR A 285 24.88 -56.05 73.11
N THR A 286 25.58 -56.63 72.14
CA THR A 286 25.91 -58.05 72.08
C THR A 286 27.39 -58.20 71.73
N GLN A 287 28.07 -59.24 72.25
CA GLN A 287 29.44 -59.55 71.84
C GLN A 287 29.48 -59.78 70.32
N LEU A 288 30.35 -59.04 69.64
CA LEU A 288 30.58 -59.18 68.21
C LEU A 288 31.72 -60.19 68.03
N GLY A 289 31.40 -61.40 67.58
CA GLY A 289 32.38 -62.45 67.36
C GLY A 289 33.29 -62.19 66.15
N SER A 290 34.48 -62.77 66.15
CA SER A 290 35.32 -62.78 64.95
C SER A 290 34.63 -63.50 63.79
N MET A 291 34.80 -63.01 62.56
CA MET A 291 34.16 -63.53 61.34
C MET A 291 32.61 -63.50 61.39
N ALA A 292 32.03 -62.57 62.16
CA ALA A 292 30.58 -62.41 62.25
C ALA A 292 29.95 -61.94 60.93
N ASN A 293 28.72 -62.37 60.66
CA ASN A 293 27.94 -61.96 59.49
C ASN A 293 26.59 -61.39 59.95
N PRO A 294 26.49 -60.07 60.22
CA PRO A 294 25.24 -59.40 60.53
C PRO A 294 24.14 -59.72 59.51
N ALA A 295 22.89 -59.83 59.96
CA ALA A 295 21.74 -60.08 59.09
C ALA A 295 21.24 -58.77 58.42
N GLU A 296 21.57 -57.64 59.04
CA GLU A 296 21.28 -56.31 58.57
C GLU A 296 21.91 -56.03 57.21
N LYS A 297 21.27 -55.14 56.45
CA LYS A 297 21.69 -54.75 55.11
C LYS A 297 21.87 -53.25 55.03
N ILE A 298 22.82 -52.83 54.21
CA ILE A 298 23.01 -51.44 53.83
C ILE A 298 21.81 -51.01 52.97
N PRO A 299 21.12 -49.92 53.31
CA PRO A 299 19.99 -49.45 52.52
C PRO A 299 20.37 -49.12 51.07
N LEU A 300 19.44 -49.37 50.15
CA LEU A 300 19.55 -48.91 48.76
C LEU A 300 19.78 -47.39 48.72
N GLY A 301 20.72 -46.95 47.91
CA GLY A 301 21.16 -45.56 47.84
C GLY A 301 22.45 -45.29 48.59
N TYR A 302 22.96 -46.26 49.37
CA TYR A 302 24.17 -46.15 50.16
C TYR A 302 25.12 -47.35 50.01
N ARG A 303 24.85 -48.32 49.12
CA ARG A 303 25.71 -49.50 48.95
C ARG A 303 26.97 -49.11 48.16
N PRO A 304 28.16 -49.60 48.54
CA PRO A 304 29.39 -49.26 47.84
C PRO A 304 29.46 -49.89 46.44
N ILE A 305 30.29 -49.33 45.56
CA ILE A 305 30.51 -49.88 44.20
C ILE A 305 31.26 -51.22 44.26
N GLU A 306 32.19 -51.34 45.19
CA GLU A 306 32.98 -52.54 45.47
C GLU A 306 32.93 -52.88 46.97
N ALA A 307 33.52 -54.00 47.38
CA ALA A 307 33.54 -54.36 48.80
C ALA A 307 34.52 -53.43 49.55
N GLU A 308 34.01 -52.69 50.53
CA GLU A 308 34.75 -51.64 51.23
C GLU A 308 35.05 -52.04 52.66
N SER A 309 36.31 -51.90 53.09
CA SER A 309 36.69 -52.04 54.50
C SER A 309 36.34 -50.76 55.25
N VAL A 310 35.31 -50.87 56.09
CA VAL A 310 34.79 -49.80 56.92
C VAL A 310 35.34 -49.97 58.33
N ASP A 311 36.56 -49.50 58.55
CA ASP A 311 37.22 -49.63 59.85
C ASP A 311 36.64 -48.69 60.90
N CYS A 312 36.67 -49.17 62.13
CA CYS A 312 36.26 -48.43 63.30
C CYS A 312 37.34 -48.54 64.39
N LEU A 313 37.44 -47.50 65.20
CA LEU A 313 38.17 -47.50 66.44
C LEU A 313 37.25 -48.04 67.53
N VAL A 314 37.69 -49.10 68.19
CA VAL A 314 37.06 -49.61 69.39
C VAL A 314 37.95 -49.29 70.58
N GLN A 315 37.38 -48.71 71.64
CA GLN A 315 38.17 -48.25 72.79
C GLN A 315 39.01 -49.38 73.40
N GLY A 316 40.33 -49.15 73.53
CA GLY A 316 41.29 -50.12 74.07
C GLY A 316 41.75 -51.20 73.08
N ARG A 317 41.43 -51.06 71.79
CA ARG A 317 41.75 -52.00 70.71
C ARG A 317 42.31 -51.23 69.51
N HIS A 318 43.33 -51.78 68.87
CA HIS A 318 44.11 -51.00 67.90
C HIS A 318 44.33 -51.67 66.54
N LEU A 319 44.13 -52.97 66.39
CA LEU A 319 44.33 -53.67 65.12
C LEU A 319 43.18 -54.69 64.96
N ASP A 320 42.56 -54.72 63.78
CA ASP A 320 41.53 -55.70 63.37
C ASP A 320 40.07 -55.48 63.84
N THR A 321 39.58 -54.25 63.93
CA THR A 321 38.13 -53.96 64.11
C THR A 321 37.54 -53.22 62.91
N TYR A 322 37.03 -53.96 61.93
CA TYR A 322 36.46 -53.40 60.70
C TYR A 322 35.31 -54.25 60.15
N TYR A 323 34.41 -53.59 59.42
CA TYR A 323 33.32 -54.24 58.69
C TYR A 323 33.63 -54.24 57.20
N TYR A 324 33.28 -55.29 56.47
CA TYR A 324 33.11 -55.20 55.02
C TYR A 324 31.67 -54.80 54.70
N PHE A 325 31.55 -53.71 53.96
CA PHE A 325 30.30 -53.30 53.33
C PHE A 325 30.36 -53.75 51.87
N ASN A 326 29.47 -54.64 51.47
CA ASN A 326 29.52 -55.26 50.14
C ASN A 326 28.53 -54.59 49.17
N PRO A 327 28.77 -54.67 47.85
CA PRO A 327 27.90 -54.04 46.84
C PRO A 327 26.46 -54.56 46.82
N ASP A 328 26.26 -55.82 47.22
CA ASP A 328 24.94 -56.43 47.38
C ASP A 328 24.18 -55.92 48.62
N GLY A 329 24.79 -55.03 49.41
CA GLY A 329 24.30 -54.49 50.66
C GLY A 329 24.53 -55.40 51.86
N SER A 330 25.17 -56.57 51.70
CA SER A 330 25.54 -57.41 52.83
C SER A 330 26.66 -56.78 53.66
N ILE A 331 26.68 -57.14 54.95
CA ILE A 331 27.67 -56.69 55.91
C ILE A 331 28.36 -57.93 56.47
N SER A 332 29.69 -57.91 56.55
CA SER A 332 30.46 -58.91 57.28
C SER A 332 31.49 -58.25 58.19
N TYR A 333 31.89 -58.94 59.25
CA TYR A 333 32.85 -58.47 60.24
C TYR A 333 33.95 -59.52 60.39
N PRO A 334 35.04 -59.41 59.61
CA PRO A 334 36.19 -60.32 59.70
C PRO A 334 37.14 -59.97 60.87
N GLY A 335 36.84 -58.94 61.64
CA GLY A 335 37.69 -58.45 62.72
C GLY A 335 37.80 -59.42 63.91
N GLU A 336 38.55 -59.02 64.93
CA GLU A 336 38.66 -59.75 66.19
C GLU A 336 37.37 -59.71 67.03
N THR A 337 37.20 -60.67 67.95
CA THR A 337 36.03 -60.69 68.85
C THR A 337 36.00 -59.47 69.78
N VAL A 338 34.91 -58.69 69.75
CA VAL A 338 34.66 -57.49 70.57
C VAL A 338 33.59 -57.76 71.65
N PRO A 339 33.94 -57.67 72.96
CA PRO A 339 33.03 -57.79 74.09
C PRO A 339 31.88 -56.80 74.02
N ILE A 340 30.78 -57.16 74.66
CA ILE A 340 29.64 -56.29 74.91
C ILE A 340 30.07 -54.97 75.58
N ASN A 341 29.35 -53.88 75.31
CA ASN A 341 29.60 -52.52 75.84
C ASN A 341 30.94 -51.89 75.39
N SER A 342 31.51 -52.35 74.29
CA SER A 342 32.65 -51.70 73.66
C SER A 342 32.16 -50.52 72.81
N TYR A 343 32.84 -49.38 72.89
CA TYR A 343 32.46 -48.17 72.16
C TYR A 343 33.11 -48.12 70.78
N PHE A 344 32.29 -47.92 69.74
CA PHE A 344 32.70 -47.85 68.35
C PHE A 344 32.69 -46.41 67.86
N ARG A 345 33.80 -45.93 67.33
CA ARG A 345 33.93 -44.60 66.71
C ARG A 345 34.67 -44.73 65.40
N GLY A 346 34.43 -43.82 64.48
CA GLY A 346 35.13 -43.84 63.22
C GLY A 346 34.33 -43.15 62.14
N VAL A 347 35.06 -42.66 61.14
CA VAL A 347 34.49 -42.10 59.92
C VAL A 347 35.23 -42.74 58.76
N ARG A 348 34.46 -43.23 57.79
CA ARG A 348 34.95 -43.82 56.56
C ARG A 348 34.08 -43.35 55.41
N SER A 349 34.67 -43.22 54.22
CA SER A 349 33.93 -42.81 53.03
C SER A 349 34.23 -43.75 51.88
N TYR A 350 33.23 -43.98 51.03
CA TYR A 350 33.32 -44.78 49.82
C TYR A 350 32.39 -44.23 48.74
N PHE A 351 32.54 -44.71 47.51
CA PHE A 351 31.68 -44.31 46.40
C PHE A 351 30.50 -45.27 46.22
N THR A 352 29.35 -44.74 45.79
CA THR A 352 28.15 -45.49 45.43
C THR A 352 27.70 -45.15 44.02
N ASN A 353 27.22 -46.16 43.29
CA ASN A 353 26.47 -46.00 42.04
C ASN A 353 24.98 -46.27 42.22
N ASP A 354 24.51 -46.46 43.45
CA ASP A 354 23.08 -46.63 43.68
C ASP A 354 22.31 -45.36 43.25
N PRO A 355 21.07 -45.50 42.78
CA PRO A 355 20.17 -44.37 42.57
C PRO A 355 20.08 -43.48 43.83
N TRP A 356 19.81 -42.19 43.64
CA TRP A 356 19.67 -41.28 44.79
C TRP A 356 18.56 -41.78 45.72
N PRO A 357 18.77 -41.84 47.05
CA PRO A 357 17.75 -42.35 47.96
C PRO A 357 16.48 -41.48 47.88
N VAL A 358 15.33 -42.12 47.75
CA VAL A 358 14.03 -41.45 47.91
C VAL A 358 13.83 -41.25 49.41
N ALA A 359 13.49 -40.04 49.84
CA ALA A 359 13.15 -39.80 51.24
C ALA A 359 11.97 -40.69 51.62
N ALA A 360 12.13 -41.51 52.67
CA ALA A 360 11.06 -42.34 53.22
C ALA A 360 10.04 -41.50 53.98
#